data_AF-A0A2L2NCR2-F1
#
_entry.id   AF-A0A2L2NCR2-F1
#
_cell.length_a   1.000
_cell.length_b   1.000
_cell.length_c   1.000
_cell.angle_alpha   90.00
_cell.angle_beta   90.00
_cell.angle_gamma   90.00
#
_symmetry.space_group_name_H-M   'P 1'
#
loop_
_entity.id
_entity.type
_entity.pdbx_description
1 polymer ?
#
loop_
_entity_poly.entity_id
_entity_poly.type
_entity_poly.pdbx_seq_one_letter_code
_entity_poly.pdbx_strand_id
1 'polypeptide(L)'
;MELKLGIATAGFTLSVAVMGVKPAQAFDFTYTNTTIGQPTWTRPFVANEVNIPTLPSGIGTVASYSTFEFKVDTKGLYNFLSIATNPTEWDNYLFLYTDSFNPNNPLLNAVIGNDDFPKRGRSGFNNVSLTTDKNYFLVTTGYFDASQGVFENTISGSGKVVKTVPEPPIILGSAIAMVMGWLIKRFSKACQSA
;
A
#
# COMPACT_ATOMS: atom_id res chain seq x y z
N MET A 1 -43.79 61.05 -43.39
CA MET A 1 -43.77 59.58 -43.43
C MET A 1 -42.41 59.18 -42.88
N GLU A 2 -42.33 58.99 -41.56
CA GLU A 2 -41.08 58.77 -40.82
C GLU A 2 -40.68 57.29 -40.88
N LEU A 3 -39.47 56.98 -41.34
CA LEU A 3 -38.94 55.63 -41.45
C LEU A 3 -38.32 55.23 -40.09
N LYS A 4 -38.96 54.33 -39.34
CA LYS A 4 -38.40 53.76 -38.09
C LYS A 4 -37.45 52.61 -38.42
N LEU A 5 -36.17 52.77 -38.10
CA LEU A 5 -35.17 51.69 -38.15
C LEU A 5 -35.11 51.01 -36.78
N GLY A 6 -35.65 49.79 -36.67
CA GLY A 6 -35.59 48.97 -35.47
C GLY A 6 -34.29 48.15 -35.43
N ILE A 7 -33.43 48.42 -34.44
CA ILE A 7 -32.26 47.60 -34.14
C ILE A 7 -32.70 46.52 -33.15
N ALA A 8 -32.80 45.28 -33.62
CA ALA A 8 -33.02 44.12 -32.77
C ALA A 8 -31.68 43.65 -32.19
N THR A 9 -31.43 43.93 -30.91
CA THR A 9 -30.26 43.43 -30.20
C THR A 9 -30.55 42.01 -29.70
N ALA A 10 -30.03 40.99 -30.39
CA ALA A 10 -30.07 39.61 -29.91
C ALA A 10 -29.03 39.46 -28.78
N GLY A 11 -29.49 39.47 -27.52
CA GLY A 11 -28.65 39.17 -26.36
C GLY A 11 -28.33 37.68 -26.30
N PHE A 12 -27.07 37.32 -26.50
CA PHE A 12 -26.57 35.96 -26.28
C PHE A 12 -26.06 35.87 -24.84
N THR A 13 -26.84 35.27 -23.93
CA THR A 13 -26.39 35.02 -22.55
C THR A 13 -25.48 33.80 -22.53
N LEU A 14 -24.19 34.01 -22.24
CA LEU A 14 -23.22 32.95 -21.99
C LEU A 14 -23.39 32.43 -20.56
N SER A 15 -24.08 31.31 -20.39
CA SER A 15 -24.22 30.63 -19.10
C SER A 15 -22.94 29.89 -18.76
N VAL A 16 -22.08 30.48 -17.91
CA VAL A 16 -20.94 29.76 -17.32
C VAL A 16 -21.48 28.82 -16.24
N ALA A 17 -21.50 27.53 -16.53
CA ALA A 17 -21.79 26.50 -15.53
C ALA A 17 -20.61 26.39 -14.56
N VAL A 18 -20.77 26.96 -13.35
CA VAL A 18 -19.84 26.70 -12.24
C VAL A 18 -20.11 25.27 -11.77
N MET A 19 -19.32 24.32 -12.28
CA MET A 19 -19.29 22.97 -11.73
C MET A 19 -18.79 23.06 -10.29
N GLY A 20 -19.68 22.87 -9.32
CA GLY A 20 -19.31 22.82 -7.91
C GLY A 20 -18.31 21.69 -7.68
N VAL A 21 -17.07 22.04 -7.38
CA VAL A 21 -16.05 21.08 -6.97
C VAL A 21 -16.47 20.56 -5.59
N LYS A 22 -16.90 19.31 -5.51
CA LYS A 22 -17.10 18.66 -4.20
C LYS A 22 -15.72 18.55 -3.56
N PRO A 23 -15.52 18.99 -2.30
CA PRO A 23 -14.28 18.72 -1.59
C PRO A 23 -14.00 17.21 -1.62
N ALA A 24 -12.77 16.84 -1.97
CA ALA A 24 -12.33 15.45 -1.89
C ALA A 24 -12.37 15.04 -0.41
N GLN A 25 -13.23 14.08 -0.08
CA GLN A 25 -13.22 13.46 1.25
C GLN A 25 -11.98 12.57 1.33
N ALA A 26 -11.08 12.85 2.25
CA ALA A 26 -9.96 11.96 2.54
C ALA A 26 -10.48 10.74 3.32
N PHE A 27 -10.13 9.54 2.87
CA PHE A 27 -10.33 8.30 3.62
C PHE A 27 -9.06 7.98 4.40
N ASP A 28 -9.20 7.74 5.70
CA ASP A 28 -8.10 7.37 6.57
C ASP A 28 -8.18 5.87 6.91
N PHE A 29 -7.04 5.19 6.79
CA PHE A 29 -6.85 3.82 7.25
C PHE A 29 -5.66 3.79 8.20
N THR A 30 -5.90 3.38 9.44
CA THR A 30 -4.89 3.31 10.50
C THR A 30 -4.75 1.88 11.01
N TYR A 31 -3.51 1.46 11.26
CA TYR A 31 -3.22 0.18 11.89
C TYR A 31 -1.95 0.25 12.75
N THR A 32 -1.92 -0.59 13.79
CA THR A 32 -0.76 -0.76 14.67
C THR A 32 -0.11 -2.11 14.41
N ASN A 33 1.23 -2.15 14.40
CA ASN A 33 1.99 -3.40 14.34
C ASN A 33 3.39 -3.20 14.97
N THR A 34 4.28 -4.19 14.88
CA THR A 34 5.64 -4.12 15.42
C THR A 34 6.67 -4.73 14.48
N THR A 35 7.90 -4.20 14.53
CA THR A 35 9.09 -4.81 13.91
C THR A 35 9.86 -5.73 14.87
N ILE A 36 9.48 -5.79 16.16
CA ILE A 36 10.17 -6.63 17.14
C ILE A 36 9.98 -8.11 16.79
N GLY A 37 11.10 -8.84 16.67
CA GLY A 37 11.11 -10.26 16.35
C GLY A 37 10.64 -10.60 14.93
N GLN A 38 10.49 -9.58 14.06
CA GLN A 38 10.15 -9.78 12.66
C GLN A 38 11.40 -10.14 11.82
N PRO A 39 11.21 -10.63 10.58
CA PRO A 39 12.32 -10.88 9.67
C PRO A 39 13.20 -9.64 9.46
N THR A 40 14.45 -9.89 9.07
CA THR A 40 15.45 -8.84 8.83
C THR A 40 15.84 -8.75 7.36
N TRP A 41 16.39 -7.61 6.96
CA TRP A 41 16.84 -7.36 5.59
C TRP A 41 17.91 -6.25 5.54
N THR A 42 18.59 -6.15 4.41
CA THR A 42 19.33 -4.94 4.04
C THR A 42 18.34 -3.93 3.49
N ARG A 43 17.96 -2.93 4.29
CA ARG A 43 17.02 -1.90 3.83
C ARG A 43 17.63 -1.04 2.72
N PRO A 44 16.83 -0.40 1.87
CA PRO A 44 17.34 0.63 0.98
C PRO A 44 17.89 1.84 1.75
N PHE A 45 18.78 2.56 1.09
CA PHE A 45 19.22 3.90 1.45
C PHE A 45 18.51 4.91 0.55
N VAL A 46 18.03 5.98 1.16
CA VAL A 46 17.45 7.12 0.47
C VAL A 46 18.21 8.36 0.88
N ALA A 47 18.70 9.10 -0.10
CA ALA A 47 19.29 10.41 0.17
C ALA A 47 18.16 11.41 0.44
N ASN A 48 18.35 12.25 1.47
CA ASN A 48 17.36 13.18 2.02
C ASN A 48 16.66 14.10 1.01
N GLU A 49 17.19 14.25 -0.20
CA GLU A 49 16.69 15.21 -1.20
C GLU A 49 15.78 14.59 -2.27
N VAL A 50 15.87 13.27 -2.50
CA VAL A 50 15.22 12.65 -3.67
C VAL A 50 14.12 11.66 -3.27
N ASN A 51 14.09 11.18 -2.02
CA ASN A 51 13.13 10.18 -1.52
C ASN A 51 13.01 8.88 -2.37
N ILE A 52 13.85 8.70 -3.40
CA ILE A 52 13.90 7.52 -4.26
C ILE A 52 15.02 6.61 -3.76
N PRO A 53 14.70 5.34 -3.43
CA PRO A 53 15.71 4.36 -3.06
C PRO A 53 16.62 4.00 -4.23
N THR A 54 17.94 4.20 -4.10
CA THR A 54 18.90 3.99 -5.20
C THR A 54 20.01 2.99 -4.89
N LEU A 55 20.27 2.71 -3.61
CA LEU A 55 21.32 1.78 -3.17
C LEU A 55 20.95 1.09 -1.85
N PRO A 56 21.53 -0.07 -1.51
CA PRO A 56 21.32 -0.72 -0.21
C PRO A 56 22.04 0.04 0.91
N SER A 57 21.48 0.03 2.12
CA SER A 57 22.09 0.68 3.29
C SER A 57 23.38 0.00 3.75
N GLY A 58 24.35 0.79 4.19
CA GLY A 58 25.56 0.30 4.88
C GLY A 58 25.41 0.15 6.40
N ILE A 59 24.32 0.65 6.99
CA ILE A 59 24.08 0.66 8.45
C ILE A 59 22.79 -0.09 8.87
N GLY A 60 21.96 -0.42 7.89
CA GLY A 60 20.73 -1.20 8.05
C GLY A 60 20.84 -2.46 7.22
N THR A 61 21.77 -3.34 7.55
CA THR A 61 22.11 -4.58 6.84
C THR A 61 21.32 -5.80 7.34
N VAL A 62 20.81 -5.72 8.57
CA VAL A 62 19.96 -6.73 9.22
C VAL A 62 18.86 -6.05 10.02
N ALA A 63 18.32 -4.94 9.53
CA ALA A 63 17.24 -4.21 10.18
C ALA A 63 15.95 -5.05 10.22
N SER A 64 15.20 -5.05 11.32
CA SER A 64 13.89 -5.73 11.38
C SER A 64 12.83 -4.95 10.61
N TYR A 65 11.95 -5.65 9.88
CA TYR A 65 10.89 -5.01 9.09
C TYR A 65 9.52 -5.68 9.24
N SER A 66 8.46 -4.88 9.06
CA SER A 66 7.07 -5.33 8.95
C SER A 66 6.53 -4.87 7.60
N THR A 67 5.73 -5.72 6.95
CA THR A 67 5.08 -5.42 5.68
C THR A 67 3.57 -5.37 5.83
N PHE A 68 2.93 -4.47 5.08
CA PHE A 68 1.49 -4.41 4.94
C PHE A 68 1.13 -4.30 3.47
N GLU A 69 0.45 -5.33 2.95
CA GLU A 69 0.01 -5.38 1.57
C GLU A 69 -1.42 -4.82 1.43
N PHE A 70 -1.63 -3.98 0.42
CA PHE A 70 -2.90 -3.33 0.18
C PHE A 70 -3.12 -2.95 -1.28
N LYS A 71 -4.38 -2.64 -1.59
CA LYS A 71 -4.83 -1.92 -2.79
C LYS A 71 -5.60 -0.67 -2.40
N VAL A 72 -5.83 0.18 -3.39
CA VAL A 72 -6.75 1.31 -3.27
C VAL A 72 -7.96 1.12 -4.17
N ASP A 73 -9.14 1.58 -3.74
CA ASP A 73 -10.37 1.49 -4.54
C ASP A 73 -10.53 2.67 -5.53
N THR A 74 -9.76 3.74 -5.33
CA THR A 74 -9.83 4.97 -6.12
C THR A 74 -8.43 5.42 -6.50
N LYS A 75 -8.20 5.66 -7.80
CA LYS A 75 -6.95 6.28 -8.28
C LYS A 75 -6.85 7.70 -7.75
N GLY A 76 -5.68 8.10 -7.26
CA GLY A 76 -5.44 9.47 -6.83
C GLY A 76 -4.22 9.62 -5.94
N LEU A 77 -4.19 10.73 -5.20
CA LEU A 77 -3.10 11.05 -4.28
C LEU A 77 -3.37 10.46 -2.89
N TYR A 78 -2.31 9.93 -2.29
CA TYR A 78 -2.29 9.35 -0.96
C TYR A 78 -1.09 9.85 -0.15
N ASN A 79 -1.27 9.91 1.16
CA ASN A 79 -0.27 10.29 2.15
C ASN A 79 -0.05 9.12 3.11
N PHE A 80 1.16 9.04 3.62
CA PHE A 80 1.62 7.95 4.46
C PHE A 80 2.37 8.51 5.65
N LEU A 81 2.02 8.03 6.83
CA LEU A 81 2.67 8.40 8.08
C LEU A 81 2.87 7.16 8.93
N SER A 82 4.05 7.02 9.51
CA SER A 82 4.39 6.01 10.51
C SER A 82 4.89 6.71 11.77
N ILE A 83 4.24 6.45 12.91
CA ILE A 83 4.61 6.98 14.22
C ILE A 83 5.19 5.85 15.07
N ALA A 84 6.41 6.02 15.54
CA ALA A 84 7.06 5.15 16.52
C ALA A 84 6.44 5.33 17.91
N THR A 85 5.76 4.29 18.42
CA THR A 85 4.98 4.37 19.67
C THR A 85 5.64 3.67 20.85
N ASN A 86 6.43 2.61 20.63
CA ASN A 86 7.14 1.92 21.71
C ASN A 86 8.41 1.18 21.21
N PRO A 87 9.62 1.52 21.66
CA PRO A 87 9.91 2.65 22.53
C PRO A 87 9.56 3.98 21.83
N THR A 88 9.06 4.97 22.57
CA THR A 88 8.69 6.27 21.99
C THR A 88 9.84 6.85 21.17
N GLU A 89 9.55 7.30 19.95
CA GLU A 89 10.53 7.90 19.04
C GLU A 89 11.71 6.97 18.64
N TRP A 90 11.51 5.65 18.60
CA TRP A 90 12.46 4.76 17.91
C TRP A 90 12.63 5.15 16.44
N ASP A 91 13.83 4.96 15.90
CA ASP A 91 14.20 5.49 14.59
C ASP A 91 13.61 4.64 13.46
N ASN A 92 12.35 4.92 13.09
CA ASN A 92 11.56 4.18 12.12
C ASN A 92 11.67 4.77 10.71
N TYR A 93 11.73 3.89 9.72
CA TYR A 93 11.88 4.21 8.30
C TYR A 93 10.75 3.56 7.50
N LEU A 94 10.09 4.35 6.65
CA LEU A 94 8.98 3.89 5.83
C LEU A 94 9.36 3.81 4.35
N PHE A 95 8.94 2.73 3.69
CA PHE A 95 9.09 2.53 2.24
C PHE A 95 7.77 2.08 1.62
N LEU A 96 7.50 2.52 0.40
CA LEU A 96 6.42 2.03 -0.43
C LEU A 96 6.97 1.27 -1.63
N TYR A 97 6.42 0.09 -1.88
CA TYR A 97 6.67 -0.71 -3.07
C TYR A 97 5.40 -0.87 -3.89
N THR A 98 5.57 -1.03 -5.20
CA THR A 98 4.50 -1.40 -6.14
C THR A 98 4.66 -2.84 -6.61
N ASP A 99 3.58 -3.48 -7.04
CA ASP A 99 3.48 -4.82 -7.65
C ASP A 99 3.92 -6.00 -6.77
N SER A 100 5.14 -5.98 -6.24
CA SER A 100 5.69 -7.01 -5.34
C SER A 100 6.77 -6.45 -4.41
N PHE A 101 6.87 -7.00 -3.20
CA PHE A 101 7.98 -6.77 -2.27
C PHE A 101 8.88 -8.01 -2.15
N ASN A 102 10.21 -7.82 -2.19
CA ASN A 102 11.19 -8.88 -1.97
C ASN A 102 12.35 -8.37 -1.09
N PRO A 103 12.53 -8.89 0.15
CA PRO A 103 13.58 -8.42 1.05
C PRO A 103 15.00 -8.76 0.56
N ASN A 104 15.14 -9.75 -0.32
CA ASN A 104 16.43 -10.11 -0.93
C ASN A 104 16.79 -9.23 -2.14
N ASN A 105 15.84 -8.43 -2.65
CA ASN A 105 16.06 -7.46 -3.71
C ASN A 105 15.38 -6.13 -3.34
N PRO A 106 15.90 -5.41 -2.34
CA PRO A 106 15.21 -4.32 -1.66
C PRO A 106 14.99 -3.09 -2.55
N LEU A 107 15.68 -2.96 -3.68
CA LEU A 107 15.52 -1.84 -4.61
C LEU A 107 14.46 -2.10 -5.68
N LEU A 108 14.12 -3.37 -5.94
CA LEU A 108 13.16 -3.72 -6.97
C LEU A 108 11.76 -3.24 -6.56
N ASN A 109 11.13 -2.49 -7.47
CA ASN A 109 9.80 -1.88 -7.31
C ASN A 109 9.64 -0.91 -6.13
N ALA A 110 10.74 -0.46 -5.52
CA ALA A 110 10.69 0.57 -4.50
C ALA A 110 10.29 1.90 -5.16
N VAL A 111 9.23 2.53 -4.66
CA VAL A 111 8.66 3.77 -5.23
C VAL A 111 9.24 4.99 -4.51
N ILE A 112 9.18 4.96 -3.18
CA ILE A 112 9.56 6.08 -2.32
C ILE A 112 9.90 5.55 -0.93
N GLY A 113 10.80 6.23 -0.23
CA GLY A 113 11.05 6.00 1.18
C GLY A 113 11.54 7.26 1.89
N ASN A 114 11.27 7.37 3.18
CA ASN A 114 11.74 8.46 4.02
C ASN A 114 11.80 8.02 5.49
N ASP A 115 12.87 8.36 6.21
CA ASP A 115 13.08 8.07 7.64
C ASP A 115 12.57 9.20 8.54
N ASP A 116 12.75 10.46 8.14
CA ASP A 116 12.37 11.62 8.95
C ASP A 116 11.27 12.46 8.31
N PHE A 117 10.14 12.59 9.01
CA PHE A 117 8.95 13.31 8.58
C PHE A 117 8.28 14.08 9.73
N PRO A 118 8.91 15.17 10.25
CA PRO A 118 10.22 15.73 9.89
C PRO A 118 11.35 15.40 10.88
N LYS A 119 11.09 14.48 11.83
CA LYS A 119 12.01 14.15 12.93
C LYS A 119 11.97 12.66 13.21
N ARG A 120 13.00 12.17 13.91
CA ARG A 120 13.07 10.80 14.41
C ARG A 120 11.76 10.38 15.08
N GLY A 121 11.37 9.12 14.83
CA GLY A 121 10.14 8.55 15.35
C GLY A 121 8.92 8.83 14.50
N ARG A 122 9.10 9.52 13.38
CA ARG A 122 8.07 9.82 12.40
C ARG A 122 8.66 9.66 11.01
N SER A 123 8.23 8.66 10.27
CA SER A 123 8.56 8.52 8.84
C SER A 123 7.30 8.67 8.00
N GLY A 124 7.46 9.10 6.74
CA GLY A 124 6.30 9.35 5.90
C GLY A 124 6.61 10.14 4.64
N PHE A 125 5.59 10.21 3.79
CA PHE A 125 5.62 10.93 2.52
C PHE A 125 4.20 11.26 2.07
N ASN A 126 4.06 12.39 1.37
CA ASN A 126 2.77 12.92 0.92
C ASN A 126 2.64 12.88 -0.60
N ASN A 127 1.40 12.98 -1.08
CA ASN A 127 1.04 13.17 -2.49
C ASN A 127 1.59 12.07 -3.43
N VAL A 128 1.57 10.81 -2.98
CA VAL A 128 1.94 9.68 -3.83
C VAL A 128 0.75 9.29 -4.71
N SER A 129 0.97 9.24 -6.02
CA SER A 129 -0.05 8.82 -6.99
C SER A 129 -0.17 7.29 -7.01
N LEU A 130 -1.34 6.79 -6.62
CA LEU A 130 -1.67 5.35 -6.65
C LEU A 130 -2.77 5.06 -7.66
N THR A 131 -2.74 3.85 -8.23
CA THR A 131 -3.74 3.34 -9.18
C THR A 131 -4.39 2.07 -8.63
N THR A 132 -5.58 1.76 -9.11
CA THR A 132 -6.40 0.64 -8.58
C THR A 132 -5.98 -0.73 -9.11
N ASP A 133 -5.15 -0.78 -10.15
CA ASP A 133 -4.66 -1.99 -10.82
C ASP A 133 -3.36 -2.54 -10.19
N LYS A 134 -2.82 -1.86 -9.17
CA LYS A 134 -1.55 -2.20 -8.53
C LYS A 134 -1.73 -2.75 -7.12
N ASN A 135 -0.89 -3.72 -6.76
CA ASN A 135 -0.64 -4.08 -5.38
C ASN A 135 0.41 -3.14 -4.80
N TYR A 136 0.24 -2.73 -3.56
CA TYR A 136 1.20 -1.91 -2.84
C TYR A 136 1.63 -2.60 -1.55
N PHE A 137 2.89 -2.39 -1.19
CA PHE A 137 3.45 -2.89 0.06
C PHE A 137 4.04 -1.72 0.82
N LEU A 138 3.46 -1.42 1.98
CA LEU A 138 4.03 -0.47 2.92
C LEU A 138 4.96 -1.23 3.86
N VAL A 139 6.23 -0.86 3.87
CA VAL A 139 7.27 -1.53 4.66
C VAL A 139 7.77 -0.56 5.72
N THR A 140 7.62 -0.96 6.98
CA THR A 140 8.13 -0.22 8.14
C THR A 140 9.33 -0.97 8.69
N THR A 141 10.46 -0.30 8.85
CA THR A 141 11.74 -0.89 9.27
C THR A 141 12.50 0.07 10.19
N GLY A 142 13.59 -0.38 10.81
CA GLY A 142 14.53 0.50 11.51
C GLY A 142 15.47 1.29 10.59
N TYR A 143 15.90 2.48 11.03
CA TYR A 143 17.00 3.21 10.41
C TYR A 143 18.33 2.45 10.47
N PHE A 144 18.61 1.72 11.54
CA PHE A 144 19.80 0.88 11.68
C PHE A 144 19.43 -0.46 12.28
N ASP A 145 20.37 -1.41 12.28
CA ASP A 145 20.12 -2.82 12.63
C ASP A 145 19.42 -3.04 13.98
N ALA A 146 19.75 -2.22 14.99
CA ALA A 146 19.15 -2.32 16.32
C ALA A 146 17.91 -1.43 16.53
N SER A 147 17.50 -0.63 15.53
CA SER A 147 16.29 0.19 15.62
C SER A 147 15.05 -0.63 15.30
N GLN A 148 14.18 -0.82 16.29
CA GLN A 148 12.93 -1.56 16.15
C GLN A 148 11.93 -1.17 17.23
N GLY A 149 10.65 -1.43 16.99
CA GLY A 149 9.61 -1.12 17.94
C GLY A 149 8.20 -1.37 17.42
N VAL A 150 7.23 -0.93 18.20
CA VAL A 150 5.81 -0.82 17.85
C VAL A 150 5.58 0.50 17.13
N PHE A 151 4.74 0.47 16.11
CA PHE A 151 4.39 1.65 15.32
C PHE A 151 2.89 1.71 15.04
N GLU A 152 2.41 2.91 14.73
CA GLU A 152 1.11 3.16 14.13
C GLU A 152 1.30 3.77 12.74
N ASN A 153 0.75 3.12 11.72
CA ASN A 153 0.76 3.60 10.35
C ASN A 153 -0.61 4.15 9.99
N THR A 154 -0.63 5.30 9.32
CA THR A 154 -1.83 5.91 8.72
C THR A 154 -1.61 6.12 7.23
N ILE A 155 -2.58 5.66 6.44
CA ILE A 155 -2.68 5.91 5.00
C ILE A 155 -3.94 6.74 4.79
N SER A 156 -3.78 7.95 4.25
CA SER A 156 -4.91 8.84 3.94
C SER A 156 -4.93 9.20 2.47
N GLY A 157 -6.11 9.35 1.86
CA GLY A 157 -6.14 9.79 0.46
C GLY A 157 -7.47 9.68 -0.26
N SER A 158 -7.37 9.56 -1.57
CA SER A 158 -8.48 9.71 -2.52
C SER A 158 -9.54 8.61 -2.45
N GLY A 159 -9.27 7.50 -1.77
CA GLY A 159 -10.13 6.32 -1.69
C GLY A 159 -9.77 5.41 -0.54
N LYS A 160 -10.51 4.31 -0.39
CA LYS A 160 -10.31 3.36 0.70
C LYS A 160 -9.10 2.48 0.45
N VAL A 161 -8.40 2.18 1.53
CA VAL A 161 -7.38 1.13 1.58
C VAL A 161 -8.05 -0.22 1.78
N VAL A 162 -7.79 -1.15 0.87
CA VAL A 162 -8.29 -2.52 0.91
C VAL A 162 -7.12 -3.44 1.20
N LYS A 163 -7.09 -4.04 2.40
CA LYS A 163 -6.09 -5.06 2.74
C LYS A 163 -6.23 -6.24 1.76
N THR A 164 -5.14 -6.63 1.14
CA THR A 164 -5.14 -7.88 0.37
C THR A 164 -4.95 -9.03 1.36
N VAL A 165 -5.87 -9.98 1.30
CA VAL A 165 -5.73 -11.24 2.03
C VAL A 165 -5.17 -12.23 1.00
N PRO A 166 -4.00 -12.83 1.23
CA PRO A 166 -3.54 -13.92 0.38
C PRO A 166 -4.65 -14.97 0.36
N GLU A 167 -5.18 -15.30 -0.81
CA GLU A 167 -6.08 -16.45 -0.92
C GLU A 167 -5.32 -17.65 -0.34
N PRO A 168 -5.93 -18.43 0.57
CA PRO A 168 -5.26 -19.61 1.08
C PRO A 168 -4.84 -20.44 -0.13
N PRO A 169 -3.57 -20.85 -0.25
CA PRO A 169 -3.15 -21.69 -1.35
C PRO A 169 -4.09 -22.88 -1.37
N ILE A 170 -4.84 -23.04 -2.48
CA ILE A 170 -5.78 -24.14 -2.64
C ILE A 170 -4.96 -25.41 -2.42
N ILE A 171 -5.11 -26.02 -1.25
CA ILE A 171 -4.45 -27.28 -0.93
C ILE A 171 -5.03 -28.27 -1.94
N LEU A 172 -4.22 -28.67 -2.93
CA LEU A 172 -4.51 -29.69 -3.94
C LEU A 172 -4.92 -31.05 -3.33
N GLY A 173 -5.02 -31.15 -2.00
CA GLY A 173 -5.49 -32.30 -1.24
C GLY A 173 -7.00 -32.54 -1.31
N SER A 174 -7.83 -31.54 -1.63
CA SER A 174 -9.28 -31.76 -1.76
C SER A 174 -9.66 -32.52 -3.03
N ALA A 175 -8.88 -32.39 -4.12
CA ALA A 175 -9.10 -33.18 -5.34
C ALA A 175 -8.62 -34.64 -5.18
N ILE A 176 -7.51 -34.87 -4.47
CA ILE A 176 -6.98 -36.22 -4.23
C ILE A 176 -7.89 -37.02 -3.29
N ALA A 177 -8.47 -36.38 -2.27
CA ALA A 177 -9.39 -37.04 -1.34
C ALA A 177 -10.67 -37.59 -2.02
N MET A 178 -11.19 -36.89 -3.04
CA MET A 178 -12.35 -37.37 -3.80
C MET A 178 -12.00 -38.56 -4.72
N VAL A 179 -10.82 -38.54 -5.36
CA VAL A 179 -10.36 -39.65 -6.21
C VAL A 179 -10.04 -40.89 -5.38
N MET A 180 -9.35 -40.73 -4.24
CA MET A 180 -9.03 -41.84 -3.32
C MET A 180 -10.28 -42.41 -2.65
N GLY A 181 -11.25 -41.57 -2.26
CA GLY A 181 -12.53 -42.02 -1.72
C GLY A 181 -13.35 -42.83 -2.73
N TRP A 182 -13.29 -42.49 -4.01
CA TRP A 182 -13.96 -43.25 -5.07
C TRP A 182 -13.26 -44.60 -5.36
N LEU A 183 -11.92 -44.62 -5.36
CA LEU A 183 -11.14 -45.84 -5.55
C LEU A 183 -11.35 -46.84 -4.40
N ILE A 184 -11.34 -46.39 -3.14
CA ILE A 184 -11.54 -47.26 -1.96
C ILE A 184 -12.94 -47.90 -1.97
N LYS A 185 -13.99 -47.14 -2.35
CA LYS A 185 -15.34 -47.69 -2.50
C LYS A 185 -15.43 -48.77 -3.59
N ARG A 186 -14.67 -48.65 -4.68
CA ARG A 186 -14.67 -49.62 -5.78
C ARG A 186 -14.03 -50.95 -5.39
N PHE A 187 -12.92 -50.94 -4.63
CA PHE A 187 -12.27 -52.17 -4.17
C PHE A 187 -13.07 -52.91 -3.09
N SER A 188 -13.77 -52.18 -2.21
CA SER A 188 -14.58 -52.81 -1.14
C SER A 188 -15.74 -53.66 -1.68
N LYS A 189 -16.33 -53.30 -2.84
CA LYS A 189 -17.42 -54.06 -3.45
C LYS A 189 -16.96 -55.32 -4.20
N ALA A 190 -15.68 -55.42 -4.57
CA ALA A 190 -15.15 -56.59 -5.28
C ALA A 190 -14.80 -57.77 -4.35
N CYS A 191 -14.64 -57.51 -3.05
CA CYS A 191 -14.27 -58.53 -2.06
C CYS A 191 -15.47 -59.14 -1.32
N GLN A 192 -16.67 -58.59 -1.48
CA GLN A 192 -17.91 -59.13 -0.88
C GLN A 192 -18.66 -60.13 -1.79
N SER A 193 -18.06 -60.48 -2.94
CA SER A 193 -18.67 -61.33 -3.97
C SER A 193 -17.84 -62.57 -4.31
N ALA A 194 -16.97 -63.03 -3.39
CA ALA A 194 -16.19 -64.25 -3.52
C ALA A 194 -16.57 -65.24 -2.42
#